data_AF-K7B0V6-F1
#
_entry.id   AF-K7B0V6-F1
#
_cell.length_a   1.000
_cell.length_b   1.000
_cell.length_c   1.000
_cell.angle_alpha   90.00
_cell.angle_beta   90.00
_cell.angle_gamma   90.00
#
_symmetry.space_group_name_H-M   'P 1'
#
loop_
_entity.id
_entity.type
_entity.pdbx_description
1 polymer ?
#
loop_
_entity_poly.entity_id
_entity_poly.type
_entity_poly.pdbx_seq_one_letter_code
_entity_poly.pdbx_strand_id
1 'polypeptide(L)'
;PHALYDKFRIDYFDQYLHELKRATDDGARVTGYFAWSLLDNFEWRMGFTSKFGIVYVDRKTFTRYPKDSTRWFRKVIKNEE
;
A
#
# COMPACT_ATOMS: atom_id res chain seq x y z
N PRO A 1 -8.21 -9.13 11.62
CA PRO A 1 -8.11 -7.89 12.44
C PRO A 1 -8.66 -6.71 11.62
N HIS A 2 -9.16 -5.64 12.26
CA HIS A 2 -9.69 -4.47 11.54
C HIS A 2 -8.71 -3.89 10.52
N ALA A 3 -7.40 -3.98 10.81
CA ALA A 3 -6.31 -3.57 9.92
C ALA A 3 -6.26 -4.29 8.56
N LEU A 4 -7.01 -5.38 8.34
CA LEU A 4 -7.11 -6.06 7.04
C LEU A 4 -8.02 -5.32 6.05
N TYR A 5 -9.00 -4.57 6.56
CA TYR A 5 -10.01 -3.86 5.77
C TYR A 5 -9.58 -2.39 5.63
N ASP A 6 -8.58 -2.14 4.79
CA ASP A 6 -7.90 -0.85 4.69
C ASP A 6 -8.31 -0.05 3.44
N LYS A 7 -9.61 0.18 3.26
CA LYS A 7 -10.15 0.95 2.12
C LYS A 7 -9.53 2.35 2.01
N PHE A 8 -9.31 3.03 3.14
CA PHE A 8 -8.63 4.32 3.16
C PHE A 8 -7.24 4.28 2.50
N ARG A 9 -6.54 3.14 2.56
CA ARG A 9 -5.22 2.97 1.93
C ARG A 9 -5.36 2.74 0.43
N ILE A 10 -6.42 2.06 -0.01
CA ILE A 10 -6.76 1.97 -1.44
C ILE A 10 -7.00 3.37 -1.98
N ASP A 11 -7.86 4.16 -1.33
CA ASP A 11 -8.18 5.52 -1.76
C ASP A 11 -6.92 6.40 -1.80
N TYR A 12 -6.04 6.27 -0.79
CA TYR A 12 -4.75 6.96 -0.77
C TYR A 12 -3.88 6.60 -1.98
N PHE A 13 -3.68 5.31 -2.27
CA PHE A 13 -2.85 4.91 -3.39
C PHE A 13 -3.46 5.29 -4.74
N ASP A 14 -4.76 5.11 -4.89
CA ASP A 14 -5.49 5.47 -6.10
C ASP A 14 -5.32 6.94 -6.43
N GLN A 15 -5.56 7.83 -5.46
CA GLN A 15 -5.40 9.28 -5.64
C GLN A 15 -3.97 9.65 -6.04
N TYR A 16 -2.96 9.12 -5.33
CA TYR A 16 -1.56 9.43 -5.64
C TYR A 16 -1.11 8.88 -6.98
N LEU A 17 -1.60 7.72 -7.42
CA LEU A 17 -1.31 7.19 -8.76
C LEU A 17 -1.94 8.05 -9.86
N HIS A 18 -3.15 8.59 -9.63
CA HIS A 18 -3.77 9.55 -10.56
C HIS A 18 -2.98 10.86 -10.67
N GLU A 19 -2.44 11.38 -9.57
CA GLU A 19 -1.55 12.55 -9.59
C GLU A 19 -0.22 12.24 -10.28
N LEU A 20 0.36 11.08 -9.98
CA LEU A 20 1.61 10.63 -10.62
C LEU A 20 1.46 10.47 -12.13
N LYS A 21 0.31 9.93 -12.56
CA LYS A 21 -0.04 9.84 -13.98
C LYS A 21 -0.11 11.22 -14.61
N ARG A 22 -0.79 12.19 -14.00
CA ARG A 22 -0.83 13.57 -14.49
C ARG A 22 0.56 14.18 -14.64
N ALA A 23 1.40 14.05 -13.62
CA ALA A 23 2.77 14.53 -13.69
C ALA A 23 3.56 13.88 -14.84
N THR A 24 3.32 12.59 -15.10
CA THR A 24 3.93 11.87 -16.22
C THR A 24 3.41 12.36 -17.58
N ASP A 25 2.10 12.59 -17.69
CA ASP A 25 1.46 13.13 -18.90
C ASP A 25 1.94 14.57 -19.19
N ASP A 26 2.26 15.35 -18.15
CA ASP A 26 2.84 16.70 -18.24
C ASP A 26 4.37 16.71 -18.53
N GLY A 27 4.97 15.54 -18.70
CA GLY A 27 6.36 15.39 -19.17
C GLY A 27 7.39 14.96 -18.10
N ALA A 28 6.97 14.71 -16.86
CA ALA A 28 7.89 14.15 -15.87
C ALA A 28 8.27 12.71 -16.23
N ARG A 29 9.56 12.39 -16.22
CA ARG A 29 10.04 11.02 -16.48
C ARG A 29 9.96 10.16 -15.21
N VAL A 30 8.82 9.50 -15.01
CA VAL A 30 8.61 8.53 -13.93
C VAL A 30 8.63 7.11 -14.49
N THR A 31 9.45 6.22 -13.93
CA THR A 31 9.60 4.84 -14.42
C THR A 31 9.11 3.77 -13.42
N GLY A 32 8.59 4.18 -12.26
CA GLY A 32 8.10 3.24 -11.26
C GLY A 32 7.51 3.92 -10.04
N TYR A 33 6.73 3.14 -9.29
CA TYR A 33 6.11 3.52 -8.03
C TYR A 33 6.32 2.40 -7.01
N PHE A 34 6.72 2.74 -5.80
CA PHE A 34 6.93 1.78 -4.71
C PHE A 34 6.06 2.16 -3.51
N ALA A 35 5.13 1.29 -3.15
CA ALA A 35 4.33 1.46 -1.94
C ALA A 35 5.21 1.26 -0.70
N TRP A 36 5.25 2.26 0.18
CA TRP A 36 5.72 2.06 1.55
C TRP A 36 4.54 1.63 2.42
N SER A 37 4.49 0.41 2.95
CA SER A 37 5.50 -0.65 2.85
C SER A 37 4.86 -1.96 2.39
N LEU A 38 5.69 -2.97 2.12
CA LEU A 38 5.17 -4.31 1.82
C LEU A 38 4.54 -4.94 3.07
N LEU A 39 5.27 -4.95 4.19
CA LEU A 39 4.86 -5.55 5.45
C LEU A 39 4.68 -4.48 6.52
N ASP A 40 3.68 -4.64 7.39
CA ASP A 40 3.64 -3.92 8.66
C ASP A 40 4.94 -4.20 9.43
N ASN A 41 5.66 -3.14 9.79
CA ASN A 41 6.99 -3.22 10.38
C ASN A 41 7.12 -2.25 11.59
N PHE A 42 8.34 -2.07 12.07
CA PHE A 42 8.66 -1.11 13.14
C PHE A 42 8.82 0.30 12.55
N GLU A 43 7.92 1.20 12.92
CA GLU A 43 7.85 2.58 12.42
C GLU A 43 8.51 3.56 13.38
N TRP A 44 9.83 3.42 13.56
CA TRP A 44 10.68 4.38 14.28
C TRP A 44 10.10 4.78 15.65
N ARG A 45 9.83 6.09 15.87
CA ARG A 45 9.27 6.60 17.12
C ARG A 45 7.88 6.07 17.44
N MET A 46 7.11 5.64 16.44
CA MET A 46 5.77 5.07 16.61
C MET A 46 5.81 3.59 16.97
N GLY A 47 6.98 2.94 16.88
CA GLY A 47 7.10 1.50 17.06
C GLY A 47 6.13 0.75 16.16
N PHE A 48 5.31 -0.13 16.71
CA PHE A 48 4.37 -0.95 15.93
C PHE A 48 2.91 -0.49 16.02
N THR A 49 2.68 0.75 16.46
CA THR A 49 1.32 1.29 16.61
C THR A 49 0.73 1.62 15.24
N SER A 50 1.50 2.35 14.42
CA SER A 50 1.24 2.61 13.00
C SER A 50 1.56 1.41 12.12
N LYS A 51 0.80 1.26 11.03
CA LYS A 51 0.81 0.08 10.14
C LYS A 51 0.70 0.52 8.69
N PHE A 52 1.84 0.72 8.01
CA PHE A 52 1.89 1.16 6.62
C PHE A 52 1.80 0.03 5.60
N GLY A 53 2.07 -1.20 6.02
CA GLY A 53 2.17 -2.35 5.14
C GLY A 53 0.88 -2.59 4.36
N ILE A 54 0.98 -2.99 3.10
CA ILE A 54 -0.16 -3.59 2.38
C ILE A 54 -0.43 -5.03 2.87
N VAL A 55 0.53 -5.65 3.56
CA VAL A 55 0.39 -6.95 4.24
C VAL A 55 0.45 -6.74 5.75
N TYR A 56 -0.58 -7.23 6.44
CA TYR A 56 -0.60 -7.25 7.90
C TYR A 56 0.31 -8.35 8.44
N VAL A 57 1.04 -8.05 9.51
CA VAL A 57 1.86 -9.03 10.25
C VAL A 57 1.32 -9.15 11.67
N ASP A 58 0.87 -10.35 12.06
CA ASP A 58 0.60 -10.63 13.46
C ASP A 58 1.93 -10.72 14.22
N ARG A 59 2.18 -9.78 15.13
CA ARG A 59 3.44 -9.71 15.87
C ARG A 59 3.65 -10.84 16.88
N LYS A 60 2.60 -11.54 17.30
CA LYS A 60 2.74 -12.66 18.23
C LYS A 60 3.19 -13.93 17.52
N THR A 61 2.69 -14.14 16.31
CA THR A 61 2.89 -15.38 15.54
C THR A 61 3.78 -15.21 14.31
N PHE A 62 4.03 -13.95 13.90
CA PHE A 62 4.63 -13.53 12.62
C PHE A 62 3.87 -13.99 11.37
N THR A 63 2.63 -14.44 11.54
CA THR A 63 1.78 -14.81 10.40
C THR A 63 1.43 -13.56 9.58
N ARG A 64 1.47 -13.70 8.25
CA ARG A 64 1.23 -12.61 7.30
C ARG A 64 -0.11 -12.77 6.61
N TYR A 65 -0.85 -11.68 6.54
CA TYR A 65 -2.19 -11.65 5.97
C TYR A 65 -2.28 -10.49 4.97
N PRO A 66 -2.50 -10.76 3.67
CA PRO A 66 -2.74 -9.72 2.68
C PRO A 66 -3.96 -8.87 3.07
N LYS A 67 -3.79 -7.54 3.12
CA LYS A 67 -4.92 -6.61 3.32
C LYS A 67 -5.68 -6.41 2.01
N ASP A 68 -6.81 -5.72 2.07
CA ASP A 68 -7.57 -5.33 0.88
C ASP A 68 -6.70 -4.55 -0.12
N SER A 69 -5.87 -3.64 0.38
CA SER A 69 -4.91 -2.89 -0.45
C SER A 69 -3.93 -3.78 -1.23
N THR A 70 -3.51 -4.93 -0.70
CA THR A 70 -2.68 -5.89 -1.46
C THR A 70 -3.45 -6.45 -2.66
N ARG A 71 -4.72 -6.83 -2.44
CA ARG A 71 -5.57 -7.40 -3.50
C ARG A 71 -5.87 -6.36 -4.58
N TRP A 72 -6.13 -5.13 -4.17
CA TRP A 72 -6.29 -4.00 -5.08
C TRP A 72 -5.01 -3.70 -5.86
N PHE A 73 -3.85 -3.62 -5.21
CA PHE A 73 -2.57 -3.40 -5.90
C PHE A 73 -2.28 -4.48 -6.94
N ARG A 74 -2.59 -5.74 -6.61
CA ARG A 74 -2.48 -6.85 -7.57
C ARG A 74 -3.34 -6.61 -8.81
N LYS A 75 -4.58 -6.16 -8.67
CA LYS A 75 -5.47 -5.83 -9.80
C LYS A 75 -4.88 -4.71 -10.65
N VAL A 76 -4.44 -3.62 -10.02
CA VAL A 76 -3.80 -2.47 -10.69
C VAL A 76 -2.57 -2.91 -11.49
N ILE A 77 -1.66 -3.67 -10.88
CA ILE A 77 -0.43 -4.14 -11.55
C ILE A 77 -0.75 -5.05 -12.75
N LYS A 78 -1.80 -5.86 -12.63
CA LYS A 78 -2.23 -6.77 -13.69
C LYS A 78 -3.12 -6.11 -14.74
N ASN A 79 -3.53 -4.86 -14.54
CA ASN A 79 -4.58 -4.20 -15.33
C ASN A 79 -5.89 -5.01 -15.38
N GLU A 80 -6.26 -5.66 -14.27
CA GLU A 80 -7.55 -6.35 -14.11
C GLU A 80 -8.56 -5.32 -13.54
N GLU A 81 -9.65 -5.02 -14.26
CA GLU A 81 -10.77 -4.20 -13.76
C GLU A 81 -11.42 -4.83 -12.49
#